data_AF-A0A4S5E2M6-F1
#
_entry.id   AF-A0A4S5E2M6-F1
#
_cell.length_a   1.000
_cell.length_b   1.000
_cell.length_c   1.000
_cell.angle_alpha   90.00
_cell.angle_beta   90.00
_cell.angle_gamma   90.00
#
_symmetry.space_group_name_H-M   'P 1'
#
loop_
_entity.id
_entity.type
_entity.pdbx_description
1 polymer ?
#
loop_
_entity_poly.entity_id
_entity_poly.type
_entity_poly.pdbx_seq_one_letter_code
_entity_poly.pdbx_strand_id
1 'polypeptide(L)'
;MAAPRKSAQQLAARERAREQAKEITDRHERLIDLAAGFFEHEERAEQIRAEARERADAILAKAEQDAEAAATGAGAKVQAMLDTGESRAAVAARLGLSPAEMRRALEGAVVSTSSADSGDAETASPLAGTADEIAEEVSAETKAA
;
A
#
# COMPACT_ATOMS: atom_id res chain seq x y z
N MET A 1 69.74 -6.21 48.05
CA MET A 1 68.27 -6.06 48.02
C MET A 1 67.85 -5.50 46.67
N ALA A 2 67.55 -6.32 45.67
CA ALA A 2 67.18 -5.85 44.33
C ALA A 2 66.13 -6.77 43.70
N ALA A 3 64.85 -6.40 43.75
CA ALA A 3 63.81 -6.97 42.88
C ALA A 3 62.48 -6.14 42.77
N PRO A 4 62.46 -4.83 42.47
CA PRO A 4 61.20 -4.12 42.17
C PRO A 4 60.82 -4.06 40.67
N ARG A 5 61.68 -4.52 39.74
CA ARG A 5 61.46 -4.31 38.29
C ARG A 5 60.46 -5.30 37.65
N LYS A 6 60.36 -6.53 38.16
CA LYS A 6 59.47 -7.57 37.59
C LYS A 6 57.98 -7.30 37.83
N SER A 7 57.62 -6.73 38.99
CA SER A 7 56.22 -6.38 39.31
C SER A 7 55.73 -5.18 38.50
N ALA A 8 56.57 -4.16 38.30
CA ALA A 8 56.23 -2.99 37.47
C ALA A 8 55.97 -3.37 36.00
N GLN A 9 56.78 -4.28 35.44
CA GLN A 9 56.55 -4.79 34.08
C GLN A 9 55.29 -5.66 33.96
N GLN A 10 54.97 -6.48 34.97
CA GLN A 10 53.73 -7.27 34.98
C GLN A 10 52.47 -6.41 35.13
N LEU A 11 52.53 -5.32 35.91
CA LEU A 11 51.43 -4.37 36.00
C LEU A 11 51.21 -3.63 34.68
N ALA A 12 52.28 -3.11 34.06
CA ALA A 12 52.19 -2.45 32.75
C ALA A 12 51.68 -3.38 31.64
N ALA A 13 52.04 -4.68 31.66
CA ALA A 13 51.50 -5.65 30.71
C ALA A 13 50.00 -5.93 30.93
N ARG A 14 49.55 -6.01 32.20
CA ARG A 14 48.13 -6.18 32.53
C ARG A 14 47.30 -4.95 32.18
N GLU A 15 47.84 -3.75 32.37
CA GLU A 15 47.18 -2.49 32.00
C GLU A 15 47.00 -2.40 30.48
N ARG A 16 48.06 -2.65 29.70
CA ARG A 16 47.95 -2.67 28.21
C ARG A 16 46.99 -3.73 27.70
N ALA A 17 46.96 -4.92 28.31
CA ALA A 17 45.99 -5.96 27.94
C ALA A 17 44.55 -5.52 28.23
N ARG A 18 44.32 -4.79 29.32
CA ARG A 18 43.00 -4.21 29.64
C ARG A 18 42.61 -3.09 28.68
N GLU A 19 43.54 -2.22 28.31
CA GLU A 19 43.30 -1.16 27.32
C GLU A 19 42.97 -1.74 25.95
N GLN A 20 43.72 -2.74 25.48
CA GLN A 20 43.42 -3.44 24.23
C GLN A 20 42.09 -4.17 24.27
N ALA A 21 41.75 -4.83 25.38
CA ALA A 21 40.45 -5.46 25.54
C ALA A 21 39.30 -4.45 25.48
N LYS A 22 39.47 -3.27 26.10
CA LYS A 22 38.50 -2.17 26.00
C LYS A 22 38.37 -1.66 24.58
N GLU A 23 39.48 -1.37 23.91
CA GLU A 23 39.46 -0.86 22.53
C GLU A 23 38.78 -1.83 21.55
N ILE A 24 39.03 -3.14 21.71
CA ILE A 24 38.35 -4.18 20.93
C ILE A 24 36.86 -4.19 21.22
N THR A 25 36.47 -4.11 22.50
CA THR A 25 35.07 -4.09 22.92
C THR A 25 34.35 -2.85 22.39
N ASP A 26 34.91 -1.65 22.56
CA ASP A 26 34.35 -0.39 22.05
C ASP A 26 34.15 -0.43 20.53
N ARG A 27 35.10 -1.04 19.81
CA ARG A 27 34.98 -1.22 18.36
C ARG A 27 33.86 -2.19 18.00
N HIS A 28 33.71 -3.28 18.75
CA HIS A 28 32.62 -4.23 18.53
C HIS A 28 31.25 -3.63 18.85
N GLU A 29 31.12 -2.87 19.92
CA GLU A 29 29.89 -2.15 20.25
C GLU A 29 29.49 -1.20 19.11
N ARG A 30 30.43 -0.39 18.60
CA ARG A 30 30.16 0.47 17.43
C ARG A 30 29.75 -0.30 16.19
N LEU A 31 30.33 -1.48 15.94
CA LEU A 31 29.93 -2.32 14.82
C LEU A 31 28.52 -2.90 15.00
N ILE A 32 28.14 -3.22 16.23
CA ILE A 32 26.78 -3.67 16.57
C ILE A 32 25.78 -2.54 16.30
N ASP A 33 26.07 -1.32 16.76
CA ASP A 33 25.20 -0.16 16.54
C ASP A 33 25.03 0.16 15.04
N LEU A 34 26.12 0.11 14.28
CA LEU A 34 26.09 0.32 12.83
C LEU A 34 25.32 -0.80 12.12
N ALA A 35 25.46 -2.04 12.56
CA ALA A 35 24.70 -3.16 12.00
C ALA A 35 23.20 -3.03 12.29
N ALA A 36 22.83 -2.62 13.51
CA ALA A 36 21.43 -2.33 13.85
C ALA A 36 20.85 -1.25 12.93
N GLY A 37 21.55 -0.13 12.77
CA GLY A 37 21.12 0.94 11.85
C GLY A 37 21.03 0.47 10.39
N PHE A 38 21.93 -0.38 9.93
CA PHE A 38 21.87 -0.95 8.58
C PHE A 38 20.59 -1.77 8.35
N PHE A 39 20.23 -2.67 9.28
CA PHE A 39 19.03 -3.48 9.14
C PHE A 39 17.75 -2.66 9.22
N GLU A 40 17.68 -1.66 10.11
CA GLU A 40 16.55 -0.73 10.15
C GLU A 40 16.38 0.02 8.82
N HIS A 41 17.48 0.43 8.20
CA HIS A 41 17.45 1.10 6.90
C HIS A 41 17.04 0.17 5.76
N GLU A 42 17.55 -1.06 5.73
CA GLU A 42 17.15 -2.07 4.75
C GLU A 42 15.67 -2.41 4.87
N GLU A 43 15.18 -2.66 6.09
CA GLU A 43 13.76 -2.95 6.34
C GLU A 43 12.88 -1.78 5.90
N ARG A 44 13.27 -0.54 6.24
CA ARG A 44 12.55 0.66 5.80
C ARG A 44 12.56 0.80 4.27
N ALA A 45 13.66 0.46 3.61
CA ALA A 45 13.75 0.49 2.15
C ALA A 45 12.83 -0.56 1.51
N GLU A 46 12.74 -1.76 2.09
CA GLU A 46 11.82 -2.81 1.66
C GLU A 46 10.36 -2.39 1.87
N GLN A 47 10.02 -1.83 3.02
CA GLN A 47 8.68 -1.31 3.30
C GLN A 47 8.27 -0.24 2.28
N ILE A 48 9.15 0.73 2.00
CA ILE A 48 8.89 1.78 0.98
C ILE A 48 8.64 1.14 -0.39
N ARG A 49 9.43 0.14 -0.78
CA ARG A 49 9.24 -0.56 -2.07
C ARG A 49 7.94 -1.34 -2.11
N ALA A 50 7.57 -2.01 -1.01
CA ALA A 50 6.32 -2.76 -0.90
C ALA A 50 5.10 -1.83 -1.01
N GLU A 51 5.08 -0.74 -0.24
CA GLU A 51 4.01 0.28 -0.32
C GLU A 51 3.91 0.91 -1.71
N ALA A 52 5.05 1.20 -2.35
CA ALA A 52 5.05 1.78 -3.68
C ALA A 52 4.44 0.82 -4.72
N ARG A 53 4.72 -0.49 -4.61
CA ARG A 53 4.12 -1.52 -5.46
C ARG A 53 2.62 -1.64 -5.22
N GLU A 54 2.21 -1.73 -3.96
CA GLU A 54 0.77 -1.81 -3.61
C GLU A 54 -0.01 -0.61 -4.15
N ARG A 55 0.54 0.61 -4.00
CA ARG A 55 -0.09 1.81 -4.57
C ARG A 55 -0.13 1.80 -6.09
N ALA A 56 0.92 1.33 -6.75
CA ALA A 56 0.94 1.19 -8.20
C ALA A 56 -0.13 0.20 -8.69
N ASP A 57 -0.21 -0.96 -8.04
CA ASP A 57 -1.20 -2.00 -8.37
C ASP A 57 -2.63 -1.49 -8.14
N ALA A 58 -2.87 -0.76 -7.04
CA ALA A 58 -4.17 -0.15 -6.77
C ALA A 58 -4.56 0.90 -7.83
N ILE A 59 -3.60 1.70 -8.30
CA ILE A 59 -3.84 2.69 -9.37
C ILE A 59 -4.15 1.97 -10.69
N LEU A 60 -3.40 0.92 -11.03
CA LEU A 60 -3.63 0.15 -12.25
C LEU A 60 -4.98 -0.54 -12.23
N ALA A 61 -5.34 -1.20 -11.13
CA ALA A 61 -6.64 -1.85 -10.97
C ALA A 61 -7.79 -0.85 -11.10
N LYS A 62 -7.66 0.33 -10.47
CA LYS A 62 -8.67 1.39 -10.60
C LYS A 62 -8.76 1.93 -12.02
N ALA A 63 -7.62 2.15 -12.68
CA ALA A 63 -7.59 2.62 -14.06
C ALA A 63 -8.23 1.62 -15.03
N GLU A 64 -8.02 0.32 -14.81
CA GLU A 64 -8.67 -0.75 -15.57
C GLU A 64 -10.18 -0.74 -15.36
N GLN A 65 -10.64 -0.68 -14.12
CA GLN A 65 -12.06 -0.57 -13.79
C GLN A 65 -12.70 0.68 -14.42
N ASP A 66 -12.05 1.83 -14.32
CA ASP A 66 -12.53 3.10 -14.91
C ASP A 66 -12.59 3.01 -16.44
N ALA A 67 -11.61 2.34 -17.07
CA ALA A 67 -11.58 2.12 -18.51
C ALA A 67 -12.69 1.16 -18.97
N GLU A 68 -12.96 0.09 -18.22
CA GLU A 68 -14.07 -0.84 -18.48
C GLU A 68 -15.42 -0.14 -18.33
N ALA A 69 -15.59 0.68 -17.28
CA ALA A 69 -16.80 1.46 -17.07
C ALA A 69 -17.01 2.47 -18.22
N ALA A 70 -15.96 3.15 -18.65
CA ALA A 70 -16.01 4.06 -19.79
C ALA A 70 -16.33 3.34 -21.11
N ALA A 71 -15.76 2.15 -21.34
CA ALA A 71 -16.03 1.33 -22.52
C ALA A 71 -17.49 0.86 -22.53
N THR A 72 -18.02 0.41 -21.39
CA THR A 72 -19.43 0.03 -21.23
C THR A 72 -20.34 1.22 -21.52
N GLY A 73 -20.03 2.39 -20.93
CA GLY A 73 -20.80 3.62 -21.15
C GLY A 73 -20.77 4.10 -22.61
N ALA A 74 -19.64 3.93 -23.31
CA ALA A 74 -19.55 4.19 -24.73
C ALA A 74 -20.42 3.22 -25.55
N GLY A 75 -20.40 1.93 -25.22
CA GLY A 75 -21.24 0.92 -25.84
C GLY A 75 -22.74 1.19 -25.67
N ALA A 76 -23.17 1.56 -24.47
CA ALA A 76 -24.56 1.95 -24.20
C ALA A 76 -25.01 3.15 -25.05
N LYS A 77 -24.13 4.15 -25.26
CA LYS A 77 -24.42 5.28 -26.15
C LYS A 77 -24.52 4.86 -27.61
N VAL A 78 -23.65 3.97 -28.08
CA VAL A 78 -23.74 3.40 -29.44
C VAL A 78 -25.07 2.65 -29.61
N GLN A 79 -25.49 1.89 -28.61
CA GLN A 79 -26.77 1.18 -28.65
C GLN A 79 -27.95 2.15 -28.67
N ALA A 80 -27.94 3.19 -27.84
CA ALA A 80 -28.95 4.25 -27.87
C ALA A 80 -29.01 4.96 -29.24
N MET A 81 -27.88 5.13 -29.95
CA MET A 81 -27.85 5.66 -31.32
C MET A 81 -28.44 4.70 -32.35
N LEU A 82 -28.39 3.39 -32.13
CA LEU A 82 -29.05 2.43 -33.00
C LEU A 82 -30.56 2.38 -32.74
N ASP A 83 -30.96 2.56 -31.48
CA ASP A 83 -32.37 2.57 -31.07
C ASP A 83 -33.15 3.77 -31.64
N THR A 84 -32.46 4.84 -32.08
CA THR A 84 -33.09 5.94 -32.85
C THR A 84 -33.47 5.55 -34.28
N GLY A 85 -33.14 4.33 -34.71
CA GLY A 85 -33.42 3.80 -36.05
C GLY A 85 -32.32 4.02 -37.08
N GLU A 86 -31.15 4.52 -36.66
CA GLU A 86 -30.00 4.65 -37.57
C GLU A 86 -29.33 3.30 -37.86
N SER A 87 -28.92 3.12 -39.13
CA SER A 87 -28.17 1.92 -39.50
C SER A 87 -26.80 1.89 -38.84
N ARG A 88 -26.29 0.68 -38.53
CA ARG A 88 -24.94 0.50 -37.96
C ARG A 88 -23.85 1.18 -38.80
N ALA A 89 -23.96 1.14 -40.12
CA ALA A 89 -22.99 1.79 -41.02
C ALA A 89 -22.99 3.32 -40.89
N ALA A 90 -24.17 3.93 -40.70
CA ALA A 90 -24.31 5.37 -40.51
C ALA A 90 -23.75 5.81 -39.15
N VAL A 91 -24.04 5.06 -38.08
CA VAL A 91 -23.49 5.34 -36.74
C VAL A 91 -21.96 5.16 -36.72
N ALA A 92 -21.42 4.10 -37.34
CA ALA A 92 -19.98 3.90 -37.47
C ALA A 92 -19.30 5.08 -38.20
N ALA A 93 -19.86 5.52 -39.32
CA ALA A 93 -19.32 6.64 -40.08
C ALA A 93 -19.35 7.96 -39.29
N ARG A 94 -20.39 8.19 -38.48
CA ARG A 94 -20.52 9.39 -37.63
C ARG A 94 -19.54 9.41 -36.46
N LEU A 95 -19.29 8.24 -35.86
CA LEU A 95 -18.36 8.11 -34.74
C LEU A 95 -16.91 7.90 -35.20
N GLY A 96 -16.68 7.77 -36.51
CA GLY A 96 -15.35 7.48 -37.07
C GLY A 96 -14.82 6.09 -36.70
N LEU A 97 -15.71 5.17 -36.34
CA LEU A 97 -15.35 3.82 -35.89
C LEU A 97 -15.25 2.87 -37.07
N SER A 98 -14.23 2.01 -37.04
CA SER A 98 -14.17 0.86 -37.93
C SER A 98 -15.27 -0.15 -37.59
N PRO A 99 -15.62 -1.06 -38.52
CA PRO A 99 -16.60 -2.12 -38.24
C PRO A 99 -16.20 -3.03 -37.06
N ALA A 100 -14.90 -3.21 -36.83
CA ALA A 100 -14.37 -4.00 -35.72
C ALA A 100 -14.55 -3.28 -34.38
N GLU A 101 -14.23 -1.98 -34.33
CA GLU A 101 -14.41 -1.16 -33.12
C GLU A 101 -15.89 -1.00 -32.77
N MET A 102 -16.76 -0.89 -33.77
CA MET A 102 -18.20 -0.83 -33.53
C MET A 102 -18.75 -2.14 -32.92
N ARG A 103 -18.27 -3.30 -33.37
CA ARG A 103 -18.62 -4.58 -32.74
C ARG A 103 -18.11 -4.65 -31.31
N ARG A 104 -16.87 -4.27 -31.06
CA ARG A 104 -16.27 -4.26 -29.70
C ARG A 104 -17.02 -3.34 -28.74
N ALA A 105 -17.42 -2.15 -29.21
CA ALA A 105 -18.20 -1.21 -28.40
C ALA A 105 -19.57 -1.79 -28.02
N LEU A 106 -20.24 -2.49 -28.94
CA LEU A 106 -21.52 -3.16 -28.65
C LEU A 106 -21.33 -4.36 -27.73
N GLU A 107 -20.29 -5.18 -27.93
CA GLU A 107 -20.03 -6.37 -27.13
C GLU A 107 -19.70 -6.02 -25.67
N GLY A 108 -18.97 -4.92 -25.43
CA GLY A 108 -18.77 -4.38 -24.08
C GLY A 108 -20.05 -3.86 -23.41
N ALA A 109 -21.09 -3.50 -24.18
CA ALA A 109 -22.40 -3.11 -23.62
C ALA A 109 -23.25 -4.32 -23.21
N VAL A 110 -23.15 -5.44 -23.93
CA VAL A 110 -23.97 -6.65 -23.68
C VAL A 110 -23.54 -7.37 -22.39
N VAL A 111 -22.25 -7.38 -22.05
CA VAL A 111 -21.74 -8.03 -20.83
C VAL A 111 -22.31 -7.37 -19.55
N SER A 112 -22.57 -6.06 -19.60
CA SER A 112 -23.06 -5.30 -18.44
C SER A 112 -24.58 -5.36 -18.25
N THR A 113 -25.37 -5.58 -19.31
CA THR A 113 -26.83 -5.73 -19.19
C THR A 113 -27.24 -7.08 -18.61
N SER A 114 -26.43 -8.13 -18.77
CA SER A 114 -26.67 -9.44 -18.13
C SER A 114 -26.41 -9.48 -16.62
N SER A 115 -25.75 -8.47 -16.05
CA SER A 115 -25.37 -8.44 -14.62
C SER A 115 -26.21 -7.48 -13.76
N ALA A 116 -27.20 -6.80 -14.34
CA ALA A 116 -28.00 -5.77 -13.66
C ALA A 116 -29.42 -6.22 -13.26
N ASP A 117 -29.81 -7.49 -13.49
CA ASP A 117 -31.14 -8.02 -13.13
C ASP A 117 -31.16 -8.72 -11.75
N SER A 118 -30.66 -8.04 -10.73
CA SER A 118 -30.89 -8.44 -9.33
C SER A 118 -31.09 -7.21 -8.47
N GLY A 119 -32.22 -6.55 -8.72
CA GLY A 119 -32.82 -5.64 -7.75
C GLY A 119 -33.79 -6.42 -6.87
N ASP A 120 -33.57 -6.40 -5.57
CA ASP A 120 -34.68 -6.24 -4.64
C ASP A 120 -34.26 -5.26 -3.54
N ALA A 121 -35.24 -4.45 -3.15
CA ALA A 121 -35.07 -3.13 -2.58
C ALA A 121 -35.39 -3.14 -1.08
N GLU A 122 -34.95 -2.06 -0.44
CA GLU A 122 -35.65 -1.41 0.67
C GLU A 122 -35.57 -2.09 2.05
N THR A 123 -34.76 -1.51 2.93
CA THR A 123 -35.34 -0.92 4.15
C THR A 123 -34.46 0.19 4.70
N ALA A 124 -35.18 1.23 5.10
CA ALA A 124 -34.75 2.56 5.48
C ALA A 124 -33.68 2.65 6.59
N SER A 125 -32.82 3.66 6.46
CA SER A 125 -32.17 4.36 7.56
C SER A 125 -33.23 5.02 8.46
N PRO A 126 -33.01 5.18 9.79
CA PRO A 126 -32.20 6.31 10.25
C PRO A 126 -31.44 6.05 11.58
N LEU A 127 -30.82 7.12 12.11
CA LEU A 127 -30.14 7.29 13.41
C LEU A 127 -28.63 7.02 13.35
N ALA A 128 -27.72 7.99 13.27
CA ALA A 128 -27.57 9.22 14.08
C ALA A 128 -27.60 8.94 15.60
N GLY A 129 -26.45 8.55 16.15
CA GLY A 129 -26.18 8.62 17.58
C GLY A 129 -25.33 7.48 18.14
N THR A 130 -24.01 7.49 17.93
CA THR A 130 -23.03 6.79 18.80
C THR A 130 -21.62 7.37 18.60
N ALA A 131 -21.47 8.69 18.72
CA ALA A 131 -20.15 9.34 18.78
C ALA A 131 -19.87 9.99 20.15
N ASP A 132 -20.79 9.85 21.12
CA ASP A 132 -20.72 10.50 22.44
C ASP A 132 -20.57 9.50 23.61
N GLU A 133 -20.51 8.19 23.35
CA GLU A 133 -20.51 7.14 24.39
C GLU A 133 -19.18 6.36 24.48
N ILE A 134 -18.06 6.96 24.05
CA ILE A 134 -16.71 6.36 24.23
C ILE A 134 -15.75 7.32 24.97
N ALA A 135 -16.22 8.49 25.38
CA ALA A 135 -15.42 9.48 26.11
C ALA A 135 -15.50 9.34 27.64
N GLU A 136 -16.49 8.64 28.19
CA GLU A 136 -16.71 8.58 29.64
C GLU A 136 -16.14 7.29 30.30
N GLU A 137 -15.85 6.22 29.55
CA GLU A 137 -15.38 4.96 30.14
C GLU A 137 -13.85 4.90 30.39
N VAL A 138 -13.04 5.75 29.73
CA VAL A 138 -11.56 5.74 29.91
C VAL A 138 -11.09 6.62 31.09
N SER A 139 -11.96 7.51 31.60
CA SER A 139 -11.62 8.37 32.75
C SER A 139 -11.84 7.72 34.12
N ALA A 140 -12.50 6.56 34.19
CA ALA A 140 -12.72 5.86 35.46
C ALA A 140 -11.60 4.86 35.83
N GLU A 141 -10.78 4.41 34.87
CA GLU A 141 -9.76 3.37 35.10
C GLU A 141 -8.35 3.91 35.42
N THR A 142 -8.15 5.22 35.45
CA THR A 142 -6.85 5.86 35.80
C THR A 142 -6.84 6.54 37.17
N LYS A 143 -7.71 6.11 38.10
CA LYS A 143 -7.66 6.51 39.52
C LYS A 143 -7.61 5.34 40.52
N ALA A 144 -7.41 4.11 40.05
CA ALA A 144 -7.35 2.92 40.90
C ALA A 144 -6.13 2.00 40.65
N ALA A 145 -5.03 2.55 40.13
CA ALA A 145 -3.73 1.88 40.08
C ALA A 145 -2.67 2.74 40.77
#